data_AF-A0A4Z1A4V1-F1
#
_entry.id   AF-A0A4Z1A4V1-F1
#
_cell.length_a   1.000
_cell.length_b   1.000
_cell.length_c   1.000
_cell.angle_alpha   90.00
_cell.angle_beta   90.00
_cell.angle_gamma   90.00
#
_symmetry.space_group_name_H-M   'P 1'
#
loop_
_entity.id
_entity.type
_entity.pdbx_description
1 polymer ?
#
loop_
_entity_poly.entity_id
_entity_poly.type
_entity_poly.pdbx_seq_one_letter_code
_entity_poly.pdbx_strand_id
1 'polypeptide(L)'
;MAGSIKVCLELADLIRKENLESREKIPTSDTHLRIWSSQLSRTEEDLRKLLTALRDSHHIFIVSVVAPDPNLFVYGEDAYVFAEPFILNELKKHSEDNLEKLYEASNYKRKSAFQITRELFPKIKEFNNTPLGRSINVSVMLEEFQRMLTAQSYEYTDQWRRNKLQEIFKDEINAAEELANTTSTRDFDPTKRAVDQLKEQGPKEKIDQNWVKAKENFSTEFLLRVHFRKYEFDIVKKLIQSGKLKDEKDIKYVRDTLQLMENRLEEDNLLKRYATEMIELRRYAQAKLNMLRQGVGSKQEN
;
A
#
# COMPACT_ATOMS: atom_id res chain seq x y z
N MET A 1 15.52 2.21 8.37
CA MET A 1 15.09 2.11 6.95
C MET A 1 13.62 1.76 6.94
N ALA A 2 12.79 2.59 6.32
CA ALA A 2 11.34 2.38 6.20
C ALA A 2 11.04 0.97 5.67
N GLY A 3 10.09 0.27 6.30
CA GLY A 3 9.81 -1.14 6.00
C GLY A 3 9.49 -1.40 4.53
N SER A 4 8.88 -0.44 3.83
CA SER A 4 8.49 -0.52 2.42
C SER A 4 9.70 -0.58 1.48
N ILE A 5 10.75 0.20 1.74
CA ILE A 5 11.98 0.20 0.91
C ILE A 5 12.67 -1.15 0.98
N LYS A 6 12.76 -1.74 2.18
CA LYS A 6 13.34 -3.07 2.35
C LYS A 6 12.58 -4.13 1.56
N VAL A 7 11.24 -4.09 1.63
CA VAL A 7 10.38 -5.02 0.87
C VAL A 7 10.48 -4.78 -0.64
N CYS A 8 10.58 -3.54 -1.10
CA CYS A 8 10.83 -3.21 -2.50
C CYS A 8 12.14 -3.84 -3.01
N LEU A 9 13.24 -3.68 -2.27
CA LEU A 9 14.53 -4.24 -2.66
C LEU A 9 14.50 -5.77 -2.65
N GLU A 10 13.86 -6.38 -1.64
CA GLU A 10 13.66 -7.82 -1.59
C GLU A 10 12.84 -8.34 -2.78
N LEU A 11 11.77 -7.62 -3.17
CA LEU A 11 10.98 -7.94 -4.36
C LEU A 11 11.80 -7.82 -5.65
N ALA A 12 12.66 -6.79 -5.76
CA ALA A 12 13.56 -6.65 -6.90
C ALA A 12 14.56 -7.82 -7.00
N ASP A 13 15.10 -8.27 -5.86
CA ASP A 13 15.99 -9.43 -5.80
C ASP A 13 15.26 -10.74 -6.17
N LEU A 14 14.00 -10.91 -5.75
CA LEU A 14 13.18 -12.05 -6.18
C LEU A 14 12.97 -12.06 -7.70
N ILE A 15 12.63 -10.92 -8.29
CA ILE A 15 12.48 -10.79 -9.75
C ILE A 15 13.80 -11.12 -10.46
N ARG A 16 14.93 -10.61 -9.93
CA ARG A 16 16.26 -10.89 -10.48
C ARG A 16 16.58 -12.37 -10.47
N LYS A 17 16.30 -13.08 -9.38
CA LYS A 17 16.50 -14.53 -9.26
C LYS A 17 15.63 -15.30 -10.24
N GLU A 18 14.34 -14.96 -10.33
CA GLU A 18 13.44 -15.58 -11.30
C GLU A 18 13.92 -15.37 -12.74
N ASN A 19 14.45 -14.18 -13.08
CA ASN A 19 14.97 -13.92 -14.42
C ASN A 19 16.22 -14.74 -14.79
N LEU A 20 17.01 -15.17 -13.81
CA LEU A 20 18.25 -15.94 -14.03
C LEU A 20 18.03 -17.44 -13.94
N GLU A 21 17.29 -17.90 -12.92
CA GLU A 21 17.25 -19.31 -12.51
C GLU A 21 15.96 -20.01 -12.97
N SER A 22 14.88 -19.27 -13.21
CA SER A 22 13.58 -19.85 -13.53
C SER A 22 13.54 -20.45 -14.94
N ARG A 23 12.74 -21.51 -15.12
CA ARG A 23 12.55 -22.15 -16.43
C ARG A 23 11.85 -21.23 -17.42
N GLU A 24 10.87 -20.46 -16.95
CA GLU A 24 10.12 -19.52 -17.80
C GLU A 24 10.89 -18.21 -18.00
N LYS A 25 11.86 -17.91 -17.11
CA LYS A 25 12.69 -16.71 -17.03
C LYS A 25 11.95 -15.37 -16.96
N ILE A 26 10.67 -15.29 -17.34
CA ILE A 26 9.90 -14.05 -17.38
C ILE A 26 8.67 -14.21 -16.46
N PRO A 27 8.73 -13.72 -15.21
CA PRO A 27 7.62 -13.84 -14.27
C PRO A 27 6.44 -12.96 -14.72
N THR A 28 5.23 -13.53 -14.72
CA THR A 28 4.01 -12.82 -15.09
C THR A 28 3.10 -12.55 -13.89
N SER A 29 2.22 -11.55 -14.04
CA SER A 29 1.32 -11.08 -12.98
C SER A 29 0.31 -12.13 -12.53
N ASP A 30 -0.14 -13.00 -13.44
CA ASP A 30 -1.15 -14.02 -13.13
C ASP A 30 -0.62 -15.08 -12.13
N THR A 31 0.65 -15.45 -12.28
CA THR A 31 1.30 -16.48 -11.46
C THR A 31 2.05 -15.89 -10.28
N HIS A 32 2.91 -14.89 -10.52
CA HIS A 32 3.90 -14.46 -9.53
C HIS A 32 3.37 -13.45 -8.51
N LEU A 33 2.30 -12.69 -8.81
CA LEU A 33 1.70 -11.79 -7.81
C LEU A 33 1.20 -12.56 -6.58
N ARG A 34 0.56 -13.72 -6.79
CA ARG A 34 0.07 -14.57 -5.70
C ARG A 34 1.21 -15.19 -4.89
N ILE A 35 2.26 -15.64 -5.58
CA ILE A 35 3.45 -16.22 -4.95
C ILE A 35 4.14 -15.17 -4.07
N TRP A 36 4.41 -13.98 -4.61
CA TRP A 36 5.05 -12.90 -3.85
C TRP A 36 4.16 -12.35 -2.74
N SER A 37 2.84 -12.35 -2.93
CA SER A 37 1.87 -11.95 -1.89
C SER A 37 1.98 -12.85 -0.67
N SER A 38 2.06 -14.17 -0.90
CA SER A 38 2.27 -15.15 0.17
C SER A 38 3.66 -15.04 0.80
N GLN A 39 4.71 -14.85 0.01
CA GLN A 39 6.10 -14.81 0.52
C GLN A 39 6.36 -13.53 1.34
N LEU A 40 5.91 -12.38 0.87
CA LEU A 40 6.16 -11.08 1.49
C LEU A 40 5.08 -10.70 2.52
N SER A 41 4.03 -11.52 2.67
CA SER A 41 2.89 -11.27 3.56
C SER A 41 2.23 -9.91 3.28
N ARG A 42 2.07 -9.58 1.99
CA ARG A 42 1.49 -8.33 1.49
C ARG A 42 0.30 -8.61 0.59
N THR A 43 -0.63 -7.66 0.55
CA THR A 43 -1.76 -7.72 -0.38
C THR A 43 -1.27 -7.55 -1.82
N GLU A 44 -2.02 -8.09 -2.80
CA GLU A 44 -1.70 -7.90 -4.22
C GLU A 44 -1.72 -6.41 -4.63
N GLU A 45 -2.61 -5.61 -4.04
CA GLU A 45 -2.69 -4.18 -4.29
C GLU A 45 -1.42 -3.45 -3.84
N ASP A 46 -0.89 -3.79 -2.66
CA ASP A 46 0.35 -3.20 -2.16
C ASP A 46 1.54 -3.64 -3.01
N LEU A 47 1.59 -4.91 -3.43
CA LEU A 47 2.65 -5.37 -4.34
C LEU A 47 2.63 -4.63 -5.67
N ARG A 48 1.46 -4.37 -6.26
CA ARG A 48 1.36 -3.56 -7.50
C ARG A 48 1.92 -2.15 -7.31
N LYS A 49 1.68 -1.52 -6.15
CA LYS A 49 2.29 -0.21 -5.81
C LYS A 49 3.81 -0.32 -5.70
N LEU A 50 4.33 -1.35 -5.05
CA LEU A 50 5.78 -1.57 -4.92
C LEU A 50 6.43 -1.85 -6.28
N LEU A 51 5.79 -2.61 -7.16
CA LEU A 51 6.25 -2.87 -8.53
C LEU A 51 6.27 -1.60 -9.38
N THR A 52 5.27 -0.73 -9.22
CA THR A 52 5.24 0.58 -9.86
C THR A 52 6.38 1.46 -9.36
N ALA A 53 6.63 1.49 -8.04
CA ALA A 53 7.78 2.19 -7.48
C ALA A 53 9.14 1.63 -7.95
N LEU A 54 9.25 0.31 -8.15
CA LEU A 54 10.44 -0.32 -8.71
C LEU A 54 10.66 0.04 -10.19
N ARG A 55 9.58 0.17 -10.95
CA ARG A 55 9.62 0.68 -12.33
C ARG A 55 10.09 2.12 -12.36
N ASP A 56 9.49 2.98 -11.54
CA ASP A 56 9.79 4.42 -11.50
C ASP A 56 11.20 4.72 -10.96
N SER A 57 11.77 3.79 -10.20
CA SER A 57 13.17 3.84 -9.74
C SER A 57 14.15 3.07 -10.65
N HIS A 58 13.71 2.63 -11.83
CA HIS A 58 14.52 1.94 -12.84
C HIS A 58 15.23 0.67 -12.35
N HIS A 59 14.67 -0.01 -11.35
CA HIS A 59 15.12 -1.35 -10.93
C HIS A 59 14.59 -2.43 -11.88
N ILE A 60 13.36 -2.26 -12.35
CA ILE A 60 12.68 -3.22 -13.23
C ILE A 60 12.01 -2.52 -14.40
N PHE A 61 11.77 -3.28 -15.46
CA PHE A 61 10.85 -2.97 -16.52
C PHE A 61 9.56 -3.79 -16.36
N ILE A 62 8.45 -3.20 -16.77
CA ILE A 62 7.13 -3.85 -16.81
C ILE A 62 6.69 -3.90 -18.27
N VAL A 63 6.42 -5.11 -18.76
CA VAL A 63 5.87 -5.35 -20.10
C VAL A 63 4.41 -5.71 -19.97
N SER A 64 3.51 -4.94 -20.57
CA SER A 64 2.12 -5.39 -20.72
C SER A 64 2.07 -6.42 -21.85
N VAL A 65 2.09 -7.69 -21.50
CA VAL A 65 2.12 -8.83 -22.43
C VAL A 65 0.79 -8.95 -23.15
N VAL A 66 -0.30 -8.80 -22.39
CA VAL A 66 -1.68 -8.82 -22.86
C VAL A 66 -2.38 -7.55 -22.40
N ALA A 67 -2.90 -6.79 -23.37
CA ALA A 67 -3.73 -5.63 -23.07
C ALA A 67 -5.10 -6.10 -22.55
N PRO A 68 -5.63 -5.48 -21.48
CA PRO A 68 -6.97 -5.81 -20.98
C PRO A 68 -8.03 -5.45 -22.04
N ASP A 69 -8.92 -6.37 -22.34
CA ASP A 69 -10.05 -6.14 -23.24
C ASP A 69 -11.37 -6.42 -22.49
N PRO A 70 -12.11 -5.36 -22.11
CA PRO A 70 -13.40 -5.50 -21.43
C PRO A 70 -14.46 -6.23 -22.27
N ASN A 71 -14.38 -6.13 -23.60
CA ASN A 71 -15.36 -6.75 -24.49
C ASN A 71 -15.16 -8.27 -24.59
N LEU A 72 -13.92 -8.71 -24.43
CA LEU A 72 -13.54 -10.13 -24.49
C LEU A 72 -13.33 -10.74 -23.09
N PHE A 73 -13.58 -9.99 -22.01
CA PHE A 73 -13.31 -10.39 -20.63
C PHE A 73 -11.87 -10.89 -20.39
N VAL A 74 -10.91 -10.33 -21.14
CA VAL A 74 -9.49 -10.68 -21.01
C VAL A 74 -8.86 -9.77 -19.97
N TYR A 75 -8.39 -10.36 -18.87
CA TYR A 75 -7.59 -9.66 -17.87
C TYR A 75 -6.21 -9.33 -18.45
N GLY A 76 -5.73 -8.12 -18.20
CA GLY A 76 -4.39 -7.71 -18.61
C GLY A 76 -3.33 -8.55 -17.90
N GLU A 77 -2.27 -8.91 -18.62
CA GLU A 77 -1.15 -9.67 -18.08
C GLU A 77 0.12 -8.84 -18.23
N ASP A 78 0.79 -8.59 -17.10
CA ASP A 78 2.05 -7.87 -17.05
C ASP A 78 3.19 -8.85 -16.75
N ALA A 79 4.34 -8.64 -17.37
CA ALA A 79 5.58 -9.36 -17.12
C ALA A 79 6.62 -8.42 -16.50
N TYR A 80 7.41 -8.96 -15.57
CA TYR A 80 8.40 -8.21 -14.82
C TYR A 80 9.82 -8.63 -15.21
N VAL A 81 10.66 -7.65 -15.50
CA VAL A 81 12.02 -7.89 -15.99
C VAL A 81 13.00 -7.00 -15.25
N PHE A 82 14.08 -7.57 -14.71
CA PHE A 82 15.11 -6.78 -14.04
C PHE A 82 15.93 -5.94 -15.04
N ALA A 83 16.19 -4.68 -14.70
CA ALA A 83 16.79 -3.70 -15.60
C ALA A 83 18.34 -3.83 -15.68
N GLU A 84 18.88 -5.02 -15.94
CA GLU A 84 20.32 -5.25 -16.05
C GLU A 84 20.68 -5.67 -17.48
N PRO A 85 21.72 -5.08 -18.12
CA PRO A 85 22.07 -5.40 -19.51
C PRO A 85 22.35 -6.88 -19.75
N PHE A 86 23.01 -7.55 -18.80
CA PHE A 86 23.30 -8.98 -18.88
C PHE A 86 22.00 -9.81 -18.89
N ILE A 87 21.12 -9.56 -17.92
CA ILE A 87 19.83 -10.27 -17.78
C ILE A 87 18.98 -10.07 -19.02
N LEU A 88 18.85 -8.83 -19.52
CA LEU A 88 18.06 -8.56 -20.72
C LEU A 88 18.57 -9.27 -21.96
N ASN A 89 19.89 -9.41 -22.13
CA ASN A 89 20.44 -10.19 -23.24
C ASN A 89 20.04 -11.67 -23.16
N GLU A 90 20.09 -12.27 -21.97
CA GLU A 90 19.64 -13.64 -21.79
C GLU A 90 18.13 -13.80 -22.02
N LEU A 91 17.32 -12.89 -21.50
CA LEU A 91 15.87 -12.90 -21.66
C LEU A 91 15.47 -12.71 -23.12
N LYS A 92 16.15 -11.82 -23.83
CA LYS A 92 15.93 -11.60 -25.26
C LYS A 92 16.20 -12.88 -26.04
N LYS A 93 17.38 -13.50 -25.83
CA LYS A 93 17.73 -14.76 -26.50
C LYS A 93 16.69 -15.85 -26.21
N HIS A 94 16.28 -15.99 -24.94
CA HIS A 94 15.24 -16.94 -24.56
C HIS A 94 13.89 -16.65 -25.23
N SER A 95 13.48 -15.38 -25.30
CA SER A 95 12.24 -14.97 -25.94
C SER A 95 12.27 -15.19 -27.45
N GLU A 96 13.40 -14.94 -28.11
CA GLU A 96 13.61 -15.17 -29.55
C GLU A 96 13.55 -16.66 -29.87
N ASP A 97 14.25 -17.50 -29.09
CA ASP A 97 14.22 -18.96 -29.23
C ASP A 97 12.79 -19.51 -29.04
N ASN A 98 12.03 -18.96 -28.09
CA ASN A 98 10.63 -19.33 -27.87
C ASN A 98 9.73 -18.89 -29.03
N LEU A 99 9.94 -17.69 -29.56
CA LEU A 99 9.21 -17.15 -30.70
C LEU A 99 9.41 -18.02 -31.94
N GLU A 100 10.65 -18.43 -32.23
CA GLU A 100 10.96 -19.32 -33.36
C GLU A 100 10.25 -20.67 -33.24
N LYS A 101 10.25 -21.27 -32.04
CA LYS A 101 9.56 -22.55 -31.77
C LYS A 101 8.04 -22.43 -31.94
N LEU A 102 7.43 -21.37 -31.40
CA LEU A 102 6.00 -21.13 -31.52
C LEU A 102 5.59 -20.87 -32.99
N TYR A 103 6.42 -20.16 -33.74
CA TYR A 103 6.19 -19.93 -35.16
C TYR A 103 6.36 -21.21 -35.98
N GLU A 104 7.38 -22.02 -35.71
CA GLU A 104 7.59 -23.31 -36.37
C GLU A 104 6.42 -24.27 -36.11
N ALA A 105 5.94 -24.33 -34.87
CA ALA A 105 4.80 -25.17 -34.49
C ALA A 105 3.48 -24.74 -35.16
N SER A 106 3.28 -23.44 -35.40
CA SER A 106 2.04 -22.91 -35.98
C SER A 106 2.05 -22.89 -37.51
N ASN A 107 3.20 -22.63 -38.13
CA ASN A 107 3.32 -22.41 -39.58
C ASN A 107 4.11 -23.50 -40.32
N TYR A 108 4.64 -24.51 -39.61
CA TYR A 108 5.48 -25.59 -40.15
C TYR A 108 6.68 -25.10 -40.97
N LYS A 109 7.15 -23.89 -40.68
CA LYS A 109 8.28 -23.24 -41.34
C LYS A 109 9.15 -22.58 -40.30
N ARG A 110 10.46 -22.81 -40.39
CA ARG A 110 11.42 -22.13 -39.54
C ARG A 110 11.83 -20.80 -40.17
N LYS A 111 11.73 -19.73 -39.38
CA LYS A 111 12.19 -18.38 -39.72
C LYS A 111 12.92 -17.83 -38.50
N SER A 112 13.83 -16.88 -38.72
CA SER A 112 14.49 -16.23 -37.59
C SER A 112 13.52 -15.30 -36.85
N ALA A 113 13.73 -15.10 -35.55
CA ALA A 113 12.92 -14.19 -34.73
C ALA A 113 12.77 -12.79 -35.38
N PHE A 114 13.84 -12.24 -35.96
CA PHE A 114 13.80 -10.96 -36.67
C PHE A 114 12.84 -10.96 -37.87
N GLN A 115 12.86 -12.02 -38.69
CA GLN A 115 11.97 -12.15 -39.84
C GLN A 115 10.52 -12.29 -39.39
N ILE A 116 10.27 -13.09 -38.35
CA ILE A 116 8.95 -13.32 -37.77
C ILE A 116 8.38 -11.99 -37.25
N THR A 117 9.15 -11.25 -36.46
CA THR A 117 8.75 -9.95 -35.92
C THR A 117 8.43 -8.98 -37.06
N ARG A 118 9.29 -8.83 -38.06
CA ARG A 118 9.05 -7.90 -39.18
C ARG A 118 7.78 -8.22 -39.98
N GLU A 119 7.43 -9.50 -40.10
CA GLU A 119 6.25 -9.96 -40.84
C GLU A 119 4.95 -9.84 -40.05
N LEU A 120 4.98 -10.21 -38.76
CA LEU A 120 3.79 -10.31 -37.92
C LEU A 120 3.50 -9.04 -37.13
N PHE A 121 4.49 -8.19 -36.87
CA PHE A 121 4.31 -6.95 -36.12
C PHE A 121 3.30 -5.97 -36.74
N PRO A 122 3.26 -5.76 -38.08
CA PRO A 122 2.21 -4.94 -38.70
C PRO A 122 0.79 -5.47 -38.46
N LYS A 123 0.66 -6.77 -38.18
CA LYS A 123 -0.60 -7.48 -37.92
C LYS A 123 -0.79 -7.83 -36.45
N ILE A 124 -0.03 -7.22 -35.53
CA ILE A 124 0.00 -7.62 -34.11
C ILE A 124 -1.38 -7.61 -33.44
N LYS A 125 -2.30 -6.74 -33.89
CA LYS A 125 -3.68 -6.68 -33.39
C LYS A 125 -4.46 -7.97 -33.66
N GLU A 126 -4.22 -8.64 -34.78
CA GLU A 126 -4.86 -9.92 -35.13
C GLU A 126 -4.36 -11.07 -34.25
N PHE A 127 -3.11 -10.97 -33.81
CA PHE A 127 -2.47 -11.95 -32.93
C PHE A 127 -2.56 -11.58 -31.46
N ASN A 128 -3.34 -10.56 -31.11
CA ASN A 128 -3.51 -10.15 -29.71
C ASN A 128 -4.03 -11.34 -28.89
N ASN A 129 -3.53 -11.50 -27.68
CA ASN A 129 -3.86 -12.60 -26.76
C ASN A 129 -3.39 -14.02 -27.18
N THR A 130 -2.86 -14.20 -28.40
CA THR A 130 -2.30 -15.49 -28.85
C THR A 130 -0.90 -15.73 -28.28
N PRO A 131 -0.45 -16.99 -28.06
CA PRO A 131 0.92 -17.27 -27.61
C PRO A 131 1.99 -16.65 -28.50
N LEU A 132 1.74 -16.63 -29.82
CA LEU A 132 2.63 -16.03 -30.80
C LEU A 132 2.69 -14.49 -30.63
N GLY A 133 1.55 -13.82 -30.50
CA GLY A 133 1.49 -12.38 -30.27
C GLY A 133 2.12 -11.96 -28.95
N ARG A 134 1.87 -12.71 -27.86
CA ARG A 134 2.51 -12.51 -26.56
C ARG A 134 4.04 -12.60 -26.68
N SER A 135 4.55 -13.63 -27.35
CA SER A 135 6.00 -13.82 -27.55
C SER A 135 6.63 -12.71 -28.40
N ILE A 136 5.95 -12.26 -29.46
CA ILE A 136 6.42 -11.14 -30.30
C ILE A 136 6.50 -9.86 -29.47
N ASN A 137 5.44 -9.55 -28.72
CA ASN A 137 5.36 -8.34 -27.90
C ASN A 137 6.53 -8.30 -26.91
N VAL A 138 6.75 -9.40 -26.17
CA VAL A 138 7.88 -9.52 -25.24
C VAL A 138 9.23 -9.36 -25.95
N SER A 139 9.46 -10.03 -27.08
CA SER A 139 10.72 -9.92 -27.82
C SER A 139 11.02 -8.48 -28.26
N VAL A 140 10.02 -7.77 -28.80
CA VAL A 140 10.16 -6.37 -29.24
C VAL A 140 10.43 -5.44 -28.06
N MET A 141 9.69 -5.61 -26.96
CA MET A 141 9.85 -4.78 -25.76
C MET A 141 11.22 -4.99 -25.11
N LEU A 142 11.73 -6.22 -25.06
CA LEU A 142 13.08 -6.50 -24.56
C LEU A 142 14.15 -5.82 -25.42
N GLU A 143 13.99 -5.80 -26.74
CA GLU A 143 14.90 -5.06 -27.63
C GLU A 143 14.86 -3.55 -27.36
N GLU A 144 13.68 -2.99 -27.14
CA GLU A 144 13.53 -1.57 -26.83
C GLU A 144 14.15 -1.21 -25.47
N PHE A 145 14.00 -2.05 -24.46
CA PHE A 145 14.63 -1.83 -23.15
C PHE A 145 16.16 -1.87 -23.22
N GLN A 146 16.74 -2.71 -24.08
CA GLN A 146 18.20 -2.68 -24.33
C GLN A 146 18.64 -1.34 -24.92
N ARG A 147 17.87 -0.79 -25.87
CA ARG A 147 18.14 0.53 -26.45
C ARG A 147 17.97 1.65 -25.41
N MET A 148 16.95 1.56 -24.57
CA MET A 148 16.72 2.53 -23.48
C MET A 148 17.86 2.52 -22.46
N LEU A 149 18.32 1.34 -22.04
CA LEU A 149 19.45 1.18 -21.12
C LEU A 149 20.76 1.76 -21.68
N THR A 150 21.00 1.57 -22.98
CA THR A 150 22.20 2.10 -23.64
C THR A 150 22.12 3.61 -23.84
N ALA A 151 20.94 4.15 -24.17
CA ALA A 151 20.71 5.58 -24.32
C ALA A 151 20.80 6.36 -23.00
N GLN A 152 20.30 5.79 -21.90
CA GLN A 152 20.19 6.44 -20.59
C GLN A 152 20.96 5.68 -19.50
N SER A 153 22.18 5.24 -19.78
CA SER A 153 22.97 4.37 -18.88
C SER A 153 23.16 4.92 -17.46
N TYR A 154 23.22 6.25 -17.29
CA TYR A 154 23.29 6.91 -15.98
C TYR A 154 22.06 6.60 -15.10
N GLU A 155 20.88 6.49 -15.71
CA GLU A 155 19.59 6.26 -15.03
C GLU A 155 19.44 4.88 -14.42
N TYR A 156 20.31 3.96 -14.81
CA TYR A 156 20.33 2.57 -14.37
C TYR A 156 21.52 2.26 -13.48
N THR A 157 22.25 3.27 -13.01
CA THR A 157 23.29 3.09 -11.99
C THR A 157 22.67 2.82 -10.64
N ASP A 158 23.32 1.98 -9.82
CA ASP A 158 22.83 1.65 -8.47
C ASP A 158 22.64 2.89 -7.59
N GLN A 159 23.49 3.90 -7.76
CA GLN A 159 23.38 5.16 -7.03
C GLN A 159 22.10 5.91 -7.38
N TRP A 160 21.77 6.01 -8.67
CA TRP A 160 20.55 6.68 -9.09
C TRP A 160 19.32 5.88 -8.66
N ARG A 161 19.29 4.57 -8.93
CA ARG A 161 18.20 3.68 -8.48
C ARG A 161 17.87 3.84 -7.00
N ARG A 162 18.89 3.83 -6.13
CA ARG A 162 18.72 4.01 -4.68
C ARG A 162 18.21 5.40 -4.32
N ASN A 163 18.77 6.44 -4.91
CA ASN A 163 18.34 7.82 -4.68
C ASN A 163 16.89 8.02 -5.12
N LYS A 164 16.47 7.45 -6.26
CA LYS A 164 15.08 7.58 -6.72
C LYS A 164 14.11 6.83 -5.83
N LEU A 165 14.48 5.63 -5.40
CA LEU A 165 13.67 4.85 -4.48
C LEU A 165 13.49 5.60 -3.15
N GLN A 166 14.55 6.23 -2.63
CA GLN A 166 14.45 7.08 -1.44
C GLN A 166 13.57 8.30 -1.65
N GLU A 167 13.61 8.91 -2.84
CA GLU A 167 12.74 10.03 -3.19
C GLU A 167 11.25 9.63 -3.25
N ILE A 168 10.94 8.48 -3.84
CA ILE A 168 9.57 7.95 -3.93
C ILE A 168 8.99 7.69 -2.52
N PHE A 169 9.81 7.15 -1.62
CA PHE A 169 9.41 6.87 -0.24
C PHE A 169 9.77 7.97 0.75
N LYS A 170 10.08 9.19 0.28
CA LYS A 170 10.54 10.30 1.12
C LYS A 170 9.54 10.67 2.21
N ASP A 171 8.24 10.64 1.90
CA ASP A 171 7.20 10.94 2.88
C ASP A 171 7.10 9.87 3.99
N GLU A 172 7.33 8.61 3.65
CA GLU A 172 7.41 7.52 4.64
C GLU A 172 8.68 7.63 5.49
N ILE A 173 9.80 8.02 4.89
CA ILE A 173 11.06 8.24 5.59
C ILE A 173 10.91 9.41 6.57
N ASN A 174 10.38 10.55 6.12
CA ASN A 174 10.15 11.73 6.95
C ASN A 174 9.20 11.41 8.11
N ALA A 175 8.09 10.69 7.85
CA ALA A 175 7.18 10.26 8.90
C ALA A 175 7.85 9.32 9.92
N ALA A 176 8.73 8.42 9.46
CA ALA A 176 9.49 7.54 10.34
C ALA A 176 10.56 8.29 11.16
N GLU A 177 11.22 9.29 10.56
CA GLU A 177 12.23 10.13 11.22
C GLU A 177 11.59 11.10 12.23
N GLU A 178 10.44 11.68 11.94
CA GLU A 178 9.65 12.47 12.91
C GLU A 178 9.24 11.61 14.11
N LEU A 179 8.85 10.35 13.87
CA LEU A 179 8.50 9.40 14.93
C LEU A 179 9.73 8.97 15.76
N ALA A 180 10.90 8.85 15.13
CA ALA A 180 12.16 8.52 15.79
C ALA A 180 12.69 9.71 16.62
N ASN A 181 12.68 10.92 16.06
CA ASN A 181 13.12 12.13 16.73
C ASN A 181 12.22 12.51 17.92
N THR A 182 10.90 12.34 17.81
CA THR A 182 9.99 12.49 18.96
C THR A 182 10.22 11.47 20.08
N THR A 183 10.88 10.34 19.78
CA THR A 183 11.27 9.33 20.76
C THR A 183 12.64 9.66 21.39
N SER A 184 13.54 10.28 20.63
CA SER A 184 14.89 10.68 21.07
C SER A 184 14.92 11.99 21.86
N THR A 185 13.95 12.90 21.67
CA THR A 185 13.81 14.16 22.44
C THR A 185 13.05 13.97 23.77
N ARG A 186 13.07 12.77 24.37
CA ARG A 186 12.80 12.63 25.80
C ARG A 186 14.08 13.00 26.53
N ASP A 187 14.35 14.30 26.59
CA ASP A 187 15.43 14.87 27.40
C ASP A 187 15.33 14.33 28.82
N PHE A 188 16.35 13.56 29.18
CA PHE A 188 16.63 13.16 30.54
C PHE A 188 17.14 14.40 31.27
N ASP A 189 16.23 15.19 31.84
CA ASP A 189 16.57 16.32 32.72
C ASP A 189 17.14 15.74 34.04
N PRO A 190 18.45 15.86 34.31
CA PRO A 190 19.10 15.21 35.46
C PRO A 190 18.79 15.92 36.78
N THR A 191 17.94 16.96 36.78
CA THR A 191 17.60 17.73 37.98
C THR A 191 16.27 17.34 38.62
N LYS A 192 15.50 16.40 38.05
CA LYS A 192 14.20 15.99 38.61
C LYS A 192 14.29 14.65 39.34
N ARG A 193 14.13 14.70 40.66
CA ARG A 193 14.03 13.49 41.51
C ARG A 193 12.79 12.68 41.15
N ALA A 194 12.94 11.36 41.14
CA ALA A 194 11.97 10.35 40.70
C ALA A 194 10.61 10.34 41.45
N VAL A 195 10.44 11.16 42.49
CA VAL A 195 9.24 11.20 43.34
C VAL A 195 8.19 12.22 42.86
N ASP A 196 8.60 13.24 42.10
CA ASP A 196 7.70 14.30 41.63
C ASP A 196 7.01 13.98 40.29
N GLN A 197 7.41 12.91 39.60
CA GLN A 197 6.79 12.49 38.33
C GLN A 197 5.45 11.76 38.50
N LEU A 198 5.09 11.32 39.71
CA LEU A 198 3.88 10.50 39.92
C LEU A 198 2.56 11.28 39.93
N LYS A 199 2.57 12.63 39.97
CA LYS A 199 1.33 13.43 40.05
C LYS A 199 0.87 14.05 38.72
N GLU A 200 1.63 13.95 37.64
CA GLU A 200 1.29 14.58 36.35
C GLU A 200 1.34 13.65 35.12
N GLN A 201 1.37 12.32 35.33
CA GLN A 201 1.28 11.36 34.24
C GLN A 201 -0.11 10.71 34.20
N GLY A 202 -1.10 11.48 33.76
CA GLY A 202 -2.21 10.87 33.01
C GLY A 202 -1.62 10.25 31.72
N PRO A 203 -2.08 9.06 31.30
CA PRO A 203 -1.47 8.34 30.19
C PRO A 203 -1.62 9.14 28.90
N LYS A 204 -0.54 9.82 28.48
CA LYS A 204 -0.41 10.35 27.12
C LYS A 204 -0.02 9.19 26.20
N GLU A 205 -0.95 8.26 26.02
CA GLU A 205 -0.87 7.25 24.98
C GLU A 205 -1.33 7.85 23.66
N LYS A 206 -0.51 7.64 22.62
CA LYS A 206 -0.64 8.20 21.27
C LYS A 206 -2.03 7.89 20.70
N ILE A 207 -2.90 8.91 20.61
CA ILE A 207 -4.15 8.86 19.84
C ILE A 207 -4.10 9.88 18.71
N ASP A 208 -3.84 9.31 17.52
CA ASP A 208 -4.19 9.72 16.16
C ASP A 208 -3.94 11.17 15.72
N GLN A 209 -2.82 11.36 15.01
CA GLN A 209 -2.69 12.38 13.96
C GLN A 209 -3.83 12.26 12.91
N ASN A 210 -4.39 11.05 12.72
CA ASN A 210 -5.46 10.78 11.75
C ASN A 210 -6.77 11.52 12.08
N TRP A 211 -7.18 11.63 13.36
CA TRP A 211 -8.39 12.37 13.73
C TRP A 211 -8.29 13.86 13.41
N VAL A 212 -7.11 14.46 13.61
CA VAL A 212 -6.89 15.89 13.37
C VAL A 212 -6.99 16.18 11.87
N LYS A 213 -6.30 15.38 11.03
CA LYS A 213 -6.39 15.46 9.57
C LYS A 213 -7.80 15.13 9.03
N ALA A 214 -8.53 14.24 9.69
CA ALA A 214 -9.90 13.87 9.31
C ALA A 214 -10.91 14.99 9.65
N LYS A 215 -10.74 15.69 10.78
CA LYS A 215 -11.60 16.82 11.18
C LYS A 215 -11.49 18.02 10.25
N GLU A 216 -10.37 18.18 9.53
CA GLU A 216 -10.18 19.24 8.53
C GLU A 216 -11.06 19.01 7.28
N ASN A 217 -11.35 17.74 6.94
CA ASN A 217 -12.05 17.38 5.71
C ASN A 217 -13.52 16.94 5.93
N PHE A 218 -13.88 16.52 7.15
CA PHE A 218 -15.18 15.94 7.45
C PHE A 218 -15.77 16.46 8.77
N SER A 219 -17.11 16.48 8.86
CA SER A 219 -17.81 16.85 10.10
C SER A 219 -17.56 15.83 11.22
N THR A 220 -17.53 16.31 12.48
CA THR A 220 -17.37 15.45 13.66
C THR A 220 -18.44 14.35 13.71
N GLU A 221 -19.69 14.68 13.34
CA GLU A 221 -20.79 13.73 13.31
C GLU A 221 -20.55 12.59 12.31
N PHE A 222 -20.05 12.90 11.11
CA PHE A 222 -19.71 11.89 10.11
C PHE A 222 -18.62 10.95 10.61
N LEU A 223 -17.56 11.50 11.21
CA LEU A 223 -16.45 10.70 11.76
C LEU A 223 -16.92 9.77 12.87
N LEU A 224 -17.78 10.26 13.77
CA LEU A 224 -18.38 9.45 14.82
C LEU A 224 -19.22 8.31 14.24
N ARG A 225 -20.03 8.56 13.20
CA ARG A 225 -20.81 7.49 12.53
C ARG A 225 -19.91 6.39 11.95
N VAL A 226 -18.77 6.75 11.37
CA VAL A 226 -17.80 5.78 10.83
C VAL A 226 -17.26 4.88 11.95
N HIS A 227 -16.83 5.46 13.07
CA HIS A 227 -16.33 4.70 14.21
C HIS A 227 -17.40 3.80 14.83
N PHE A 228 -18.65 4.29 14.97
CA PHE A 228 -19.75 3.47 15.47
C PHE A 228 -20.12 2.31 14.55
N ARG A 229 -20.06 2.50 13.22
CA ARG A 229 -20.29 1.42 12.24
C ARG A 229 -19.22 0.33 12.29
N LYS A 230 -17.99 0.70 12.67
CA LYS A 230 -16.85 -0.22 12.80
C LYS A 230 -16.71 -0.82 14.20
N TYR A 231 -17.61 -0.51 15.13
CA TYR A 231 -17.54 -0.94 16.53
C TYR A 231 -16.28 -0.47 17.28
N GLU A 232 -15.73 0.68 16.89
CA GLU A 232 -14.50 1.24 17.45
C GLU A 232 -14.77 2.11 18.71
N PHE A 233 -15.45 1.53 19.72
CA PHE A 233 -15.88 2.27 20.93
C PHE A 233 -14.72 2.80 21.77
N ASP A 234 -13.62 2.05 21.85
CA ASP A 234 -12.41 2.47 22.55
C ASP A 234 -11.79 3.75 21.98
N ILE A 235 -11.84 3.91 20.65
CA ILE A 235 -11.33 5.11 19.98
C ILE A 235 -12.20 6.31 20.37
N VAL A 236 -13.53 6.14 20.41
CA VAL A 236 -14.45 7.20 20.84
C VAL A 236 -14.24 7.57 22.31
N LYS A 237 -14.04 6.59 23.20
CA LYS A 237 -13.68 6.81 24.63
C LYS A 237 -12.42 7.66 24.76
N LYS A 238 -11.40 7.30 23.98
CA LYS A 238 -10.10 7.98 23.89
C LYS A 238 -10.21 9.41 23.34
N LEU A 239 -11.10 9.66 22.37
CA LEU A 239 -11.35 11.00 21.82
C LEU A 239 -12.02 11.95 22.84
N ILE A 240 -12.89 11.41 23.69
CA ILE A 240 -13.50 12.18 24.79
C ILE A 240 -12.47 12.44 25.91
N GLN A 241 -11.67 11.44 26.28
CA GLN A 241 -10.63 11.55 27.31
C GLN A 241 -9.53 12.55 26.93
N SER A 242 -9.07 12.50 25.69
CA SER A 242 -8.06 13.44 25.15
C SER A 242 -8.58 14.86 24.96
N GLY A 243 -9.88 15.09 25.14
CA GLY A 243 -10.48 16.41 24.97
C GLY A 243 -10.46 16.90 23.52
N LYS A 244 -10.36 16.01 22.53
CA LYS A 244 -10.55 16.38 21.12
C LYS A 244 -12.04 16.58 20.77
N LEU A 245 -12.91 15.96 21.57
CA LEU A 245 -14.36 16.06 21.51
C LEU A 245 -14.84 16.85 22.73
N LYS A 246 -14.91 18.18 22.60
CA LYS A 246 -15.24 19.10 23.71
C LYS A 246 -16.69 19.60 23.67
N ASP A 247 -17.31 19.56 22.49
CA ASP A 247 -18.59 20.20 22.27
C ASP A 247 -19.71 19.38 22.91
N GLU A 248 -20.61 20.05 23.65
CA GLU A 248 -21.75 19.39 24.30
C GLU A 248 -22.63 18.66 23.27
N LYS A 249 -22.76 19.23 22.07
CA LYS A 249 -23.51 18.64 20.95
C LYS A 249 -22.95 17.28 20.52
N ASP A 250 -21.62 17.16 20.44
CA ASP A 250 -20.96 15.94 19.97
C ASP A 250 -20.98 14.84 21.06
N ILE A 251 -20.78 15.22 22.33
CA ILE A 251 -20.87 14.27 23.46
C ILE A 251 -22.31 13.77 23.62
N LYS A 252 -23.29 14.66 23.41
CA LYS A 252 -24.72 14.29 23.39
C LYS A 252 -25.01 13.31 22.24
N TYR A 253 -24.45 13.55 21.06
CA TYR A 253 -24.59 12.66 19.90
C TYR A 253 -24.03 11.25 20.18
N VAL A 254 -22.85 11.16 20.80
CA VAL A 254 -22.26 9.88 21.23
C VAL A 254 -23.20 9.13 22.17
N ARG A 255 -23.73 9.80 23.19
CA ARG A 255 -24.66 9.19 24.16
C ARG A 255 -25.94 8.70 23.48
N ASP A 256 -26.58 9.54 22.68
CA ASP A 256 -27.87 9.22 22.05
C ASP A 256 -27.73 8.06 21.05
N THR A 257 -26.60 8.00 20.34
CA THR A 257 -26.26 6.90 19.43
C THR A 257 -26.03 5.59 20.18
N LEU A 258 -25.28 5.62 21.29
CA LEU A 258 -25.04 4.44 22.13
C LEU A 258 -26.34 3.91 22.77
N GLN A 259 -27.22 4.80 23.21
CA GLN A 259 -28.52 4.42 23.75
C GLN A 259 -29.40 3.73 22.69
N LEU A 260 -29.36 4.20 21.45
CA LEU A 260 -30.10 3.60 20.33
C LEU A 260 -29.51 2.22 19.95
N MET A 261 -28.18 2.08 19.97
CA MET A 261 -27.51 0.80 19.75
C MET A 261 -27.79 -0.20 20.89
N GLU A 262 -27.84 0.25 22.14
CA GLU A 262 -28.22 -0.60 23.30
C GLU A 262 -29.63 -1.18 23.14
N ASN A 263 -30.60 -0.40 22.66
CA ASN A 263 -31.97 -0.88 22.43
C ASN A 263 -32.06 -1.94 21.32
N ARG A 264 -31.01 -2.12 20.51
CA ARG A 264 -30.92 -3.11 19.42
C ARG A 264 -30.01 -4.29 19.76
N LEU A 265 -29.57 -4.42 21.01
CA LEU A 265 -28.69 -5.50 21.47
C LEU A 265 -29.27 -6.91 21.25
N GLU A 266 -30.59 -7.05 21.22
CA GLU A 266 -31.25 -8.35 20.98
C GLU A 266 -31.21 -8.79 19.51
N GLU A 267 -31.13 -7.83 18.58
CA GLU A 267 -31.20 -8.05 17.12
C GLU A 267 -29.83 -8.40 16.51
N ASP A 268 -28.73 -7.95 17.09
CA ASP A 268 -27.37 -8.15 16.54
C ASP A 268 -26.44 -8.87 17.54
N ASN A 269 -26.06 -10.11 17.19
CA ASN A 269 -25.16 -10.94 17.98
C ASN A 269 -23.72 -10.41 18.08
N LEU A 270 -23.29 -9.54 17.15
CA LEU A 270 -21.98 -8.89 17.20
C LEU A 270 -21.98 -7.77 18.25
N LEU A 271 -23.09 -7.01 18.32
CA LEU A 271 -23.30 -5.96 19.32
C LEU A 271 -23.24 -6.50 20.76
N LYS A 272 -23.76 -7.72 20.98
CA LYS A 272 -23.72 -8.38 22.31
C LYS A 272 -22.30 -8.54 22.84
N ARG A 273 -21.30 -8.70 21.97
CA ARG A 273 -19.88 -8.83 22.38
C ARG A 273 -19.30 -7.52 22.92
N TYR A 274 -19.81 -6.39 22.44
CA TYR A 274 -19.38 -5.05 22.82
C TYR A 274 -20.32 -4.36 23.82
N ALA A 275 -21.33 -5.08 24.34
CA ALA A 275 -22.36 -4.51 25.22
C ALA A 275 -21.76 -3.83 26.46
N THR A 276 -20.74 -4.42 27.08
CA THR A 276 -20.06 -3.87 28.26
C THR A 276 -19.36 -2.55 27.92
N GLU A 277 -18.62 -2.51 26.81
CA GLU A 277 -17.90 -1.32 26.35
C GLU A 277 -18.85 -0.17 25.98
N MET A 278 -19.98 -0.49 25.36
CA MET A 278 -21.03 0.48 25.02
C MET A 278 -21.64 1.11 26.28
N ILE A 279 -21.97 0.29 27.29
CA ILE A 279 -22.55 0.77 28.55
C ILE A 279 -21.54 1.65 29.30
N GLU A 280 -20.26 1.23 29.34
CA GLU A 280 -19.20 2.03 29.94
C GLU A 280 -18.99 3.37 29.24
N LEU A 281 -18.94 3.36 27.90
CA LEU A 281 -18.77 4.58 27.11
C LEU A 281 -19.96 5.53 27.28
N ARG A 282 -21.19 5.00 27.33
CA ARG A 282 -22.39 5.81 27.58
C ARG A 282 -22.37 6.45 28.97
N ARG A 283 -22.02 5.67 30.00
CA ARG A 283 -21.87 6.21 31.38
C ARG A 283 -20.78 7.27 31.43
N TYR A 284 -19.67 7.05 30.74
CA TYR A 284 -18.57 8.01 30.66
C TYR A 284 -18.98 9.30 29.94
N ALA A 285 -19.67 9.20 28.81
CA ALA A 285 -20.20 10.34 28.07
C ALA A 285 -21.22 11.13 28.90
N GLN A 286 -22.12 10.45 29.62
CA GLN A 286 -23.10 11.09 30.50
C GLN A 286 -22.43 11.79 31.70
N ALA A 287 -21.42 11.18 32.32
CA ALA A 287 -20.64 11.79 33.39
C ALA A 287 -19.90 13.04 32.90
N LYS A 288 -19.30 12.98 31.71
CA LYS A 288 -18.62 14.12 31.08
C LYS A 288 -19.58 15.26 30.75
N LEU A 289 -20.77 14.93 30.25
CA LEU A 289 -21.84 15.90 29.96
C LEU A 289 -22.33 16.59 31.23
N ASN A 290 -22.50 15.84 32.33
CA ASN A 290 -22.85 16.41 33.64
C ASN A 290 -21.75 17.35 34.17
N MET A 291 -20.47 16.98 34.04
CA MET A 291 -19.35 17.85 34.41
C MET A 291 -19.31 19.15 33.59
N LEU A 292 -19.59 19.06 32.29
CA LEU A 292 -19.66 20.24 31.41
C LEU A 292 -20.81 21.17 31.81
N ARG A 293 -21.96 20.61 32.22
CA ARG A 293 -23.10 21.40 32.72
C ARG A 293 -22.84 22.05 34.08
N GLN A 294 -22.14 21.37 34.97
CA GLN A 294 -21.75 21.93 36.27
C GLN A 294 -20.69 23.04 36.15
N GLY A 295 -19.79 22.95 35.16
CA GLY A 295 -18.77 23.98 34.89
C GLY A 295 -19.29 25.26 34.22
N VAL A 296 -20.52 25.27 33.71
CA VAL A 296 -21.18 26.48 33.16
C VAL A 296 -21.94 27.24 34.26
N GLY A 297 -22.39 26.56 35.32
CA GLY A 297 -23.07 27.19 36.47
C GLY A 297 -22.17 27.99 37.40
N SER A 298 -20.86 27.69 37.46
CA SER A 298 -19.91 28.35 38.36
C SER A 298 -19.27 29.63 37.82
N LYS A 299 -19.64 30.08 36.62
CA LYS A 299 -19.14 31.32 36.00
C LYS A 299 -20.11 32.52 36.08
N GLN A 300 -21.26 32.38 36.75
CA GLN A 300 -22.25 33.47 36.88
C GLN A 300 -22.32 34.14 38.28
N GLU A 301 -21.45 33.77 39.21
CA GLU A 301 -21.30 34.49 40.48
C GLU A 301 -19.85 34.98 40.62
N ASN A 302 -19.58 36.14 40.01
CA ASN A 302 -18.65 37.18 40.48
C ASN A 302 -18.76 38.40 39.57
#